data_AF-A0A3M2ARH7-F1
#
_entry.id   AF-A0A3M2ARH7-F1
#
_cell.length_a   1.000
_cell.length_b   1.000
_cell.length_c   1.000
_cell.angle_alpha   90.00
_cell.angle_beta   90.00
_cell.angle_gamma   90.00
#
_symmetry.space_group_name_H-M   'P 1'
#
loop_
_entity.id
_entity.type
_entity.pdbx_description
1 polymer ?
#
loop_
_entity_poly.entity_id
_entity_poly.type
_entity_poly.pdbx_seq_one_letter_code
_entity_poly.pdbx_strand_id
1 'polypeptide(L)'
;MSGSGVRRRDCAGTGAEVGSDGMGGSAEISGVVKQHGGEQETGRRERISLTRAYQFCAAHRLHTSALPDDVNQKVYGKCNNPHGHGHNYTVLVTVEVDWDPQEGLRLDLSALDHLVRERIVARFDHRHLNHDPAFTELVPTGENLARIIWEELVHAIPTGRLKKIGLVETRDNVFEYVGAETRIPTES
;
A
#
# COMPACT_ATOMS: atom_id res chain seq x y z
N MET A 1 -0.01 -44.55 -27.16
CA MET A 1 -0.03 -45.96 -26.71
C MET A 1 0.29 -45.98 -25.23
N SER A 2 -0.55 -46.68 -24.44
CA SER A 2 -0.31 -47.26 -23.10
C SER A 2 0.23 -46.33 -21.99
N GLY A 3 -0.35 -46.19 -20.81
CA GLY A 3 -1.35 -46.96 -20.07
C GLY A 3 -1.14 -46.60 -18.58
N SER A 4 -2.17 -46.16 -17.87
CA SER A 4 -2.91 -46.92 -16.84
C SER A 4 -2.16 -47.18 -15.53
N GLY A 5 -2.78 -46.77 -14.41
CA GLY A 5 -2.26 -47.04 -13.06
C GLY A 5 -3.17 -46.56 -11.91
N VAL A 6 -4.42 -47.06 -11.87
CA VAL A 6 -5.34 -46.95 -10.71
C VAL A 6 -5.04 -48.04 -9.68
N ARG A 7 -4.98 -47.71 -8.38
CA ARG A 7 -5.47 -48.50 -7.19
C ARG A 7 -5.68 -47.48 -6.03
N ARG A 8 -6.83 -47.23 -5.37
CA ARG A 8 -7.90 -48.00 -4.69
C ARG A 8 -7.57 -48.58 -3.30
N ARG A 9 -8.43 -48.21 -2.33
CA ARG A 9 -8.86 -48.83 -1.03
C ARG A 9 -8.10 -48.44 0.24
N ASP A 10 -8.67 -48.37 1.45
CA ASP A 10 -10.04 -48.37 2.05
C ASP A 10 -9.85 -48.19 3.60
N CYS A 11 -10.98 -48.11 4.35
CA CYS A 11 -11.20 -48.34 5.80
C CYS A 11 -11.28 -47.05 6.67
N ALA A 12 -12.42 -46.58 7.20
CA ALA A 12 -13.52 -47.17 8.02
C ALA A 12 -13.22 -47.25 9.54
N GLY A 13 -14.14 -46.68 10.35
CA GLY A 13 -14.28 -46.84 11.81
C GLY A 13 -14.80 -45.55 12.48
N THR A 14 -16.11 -45.28 12.64
CA THR A 14 -17.11 -45.75 13.65
C THR A 14 -16.76 -45.46 15.11
N GLY A 15 -17.66 -44.74 15.81
CA GLY A 15 -17.70 -44.67 17.28
C GLY A 15 -18.57 -43.52 17.80
N ALA A 16 -19.85 -43.80 18.07
CA ALA A 16 -20.80 -42.93 18.75
C ALA A 16 -20.81 -43.26 20.25
N GLU A 17 -21.04 -42.27 21.12
CA GLU A 17 -21.66 -42.50 22.44
C GLU A 17 -22.56 -41.33 22.84
N VAL A 18 -23.68 -41.70 23.45
CA VAL A 18 -24.84 -40.91 23.86
C VAL A 18 -24.88 -40.99 25.39
N GLY A 19 -25.17 -39.89 26.07
CA GLY A 19 -25.31 -39.87 27.52
C GLY A 19 -26.34 -38.82 27.94
N SER A 20 -27.38 -39.29 28.62
CA SER A 20 -28.66 -38.65 28.92
C SER A 20 -28.76 -38.08 30.35
N ASP A 21 -29.68 -37.12 30.48
CA ASP A 21 -30.56 -36.77 31.60
C ASP A 21 -30.01 -36.28 32.97
N GLY A 22 -30.56 -35.13 33.36
CA GLY A 22 -30.50 -34.56 34.71
C GLY A 22 -31.38 -33.31 34.84
N MET A 23 -32.69 -33.51 34.97
CA MET A 23 -33.69 -32.49 35.30
C MET A 23 -33.64 -32.16 36.80
N GLY A 24 -33.65 -30.87 37.18
CA GLY A 24 -33.86 -30.48 38.58
C GLY A 24 -33.83 -28.97 38.86
N GLY A 25 -35.01 -28.40 39.12
CA GLY A 25 -35.21 -27.42 40.20
C GLY A 25 -35.12 -25.92 39.87
N SER A 26 -36.29 -25.30 39.82
CA SER A 26 -36.54 -23.85 39.74
C SER A 26 -36.02 -23.05 40.94
N ALA A 27 -35.52 -21.83 40.68
CA ALA A 27 -35.75 -20.65 41.51
C ALA A 27 -35.50 -19.38 40.69
N GLU A 28 -36.54 -18.56 40.56
CA GLU A 28 -36.48 -17.24 39.92
C GLU A 28 -35.60 -16.27 40.72
N ILE A 29 -34.75 -15.51 40.03
CA ILE A 29 -34.39 -14.16 40.47
C ILE A 29 -34.51 -13.19 39.30
N SER A 30 -35.40 -12.22 39.52
CA SER A 30 -35.60 -11.01 38.76
C SER A 30 -34.28 -10.30 38.45
N GLY A 31 -34.09 -9.96 37.18
CA GLY A 31 -32.92 -9.23 36.71
C GLY A 31 -33.15 -8.73 35.30
N VAL A 32 -33.98 -7.69 35.18
CA VAL A 32 -34.06 -6.86 33.97
C VAL A 32 -32.66 -6.30 33.70
N VAL A 33 -31.88 -6.98 32.86
CA VAL A 33 -30.69 -6.39 32.27
C VAL A 33 -31.21 -5.42 31.22
N LYS A 34 -31.30 -4.15 31.65
CA LYS A 34 -31.55 -3.01 30.78
C LYS A 34 -30.64 -3.16 29.56
N GLN A 35 -31.27 -3.28 28.39
CA GLN A 35 -30.63 -2.91 27.15
C GLN A 35 -30.11 -1.48 27.36
N HIS A 36 -28.80 -1.35 27.55
CA HIS A 36 -28.16 -0.06 27.40
C HIS A 36 -28.14 0.18 25.90
N GLY A 37 -29.25 0.75 25.41
CA GLY A 37 -29.20 1.68 24.30
C GLY A 37 -28.28 2.81 24.72
N GLY A 38 -26.98 2.58 24.55
CA GLY A 38 -26.02 3.67 24.43
C GLY A 38 -26.22 4.23 23.04
N GLU A 39 -26.79 5.42 22.99
CA GLU A 39 -26.64 6.30 21.83
C GLU A 39 -25.18 6.21 21.39
N GLN A 40 -24.95 5.79 20.14
CA GLN A 40 -23.61 5.81 19.57
C GLN A 40 -23.22 7.28 19.45
N GLU A 41 -22.62 7.80 20.51
CA GLU A 41 -21.91 9.05 20.52
C GLU A 41 -20.91 8.94 19.38
N THR A 42 -21.10 9.75 18.33
CA THR A 42 -20.25 9.78 17.14
C THR A 42 -18.90 10.37 17.55
N GLY A 43 -18.14 9.62 18.34
CA GLY A 43 -16.81 9.95 18.77
C GLY A 43 -15.98 10.14 17.51
N ARG A 44 -15.48 11.37 17.34
CA ARG A 44 -14.63 11.73 16.21
C ARG A 44 -13.45 10.76 16.19
N ARG A 45 -13.46 9.78 15.28
CA ARG A 45 -12.35 8.84 15.14
C ARG A 45 -11.08 9.63 14.91
N GLU A 46 -10.13 9.49 15.84
CA GLU A 46 -8.82 10.10 15.70
C GLU A 46 -8.12 9.46 14.51
N ARG A 47 -7.30 10.24 13.81
CA ARG A 47 -6.54 9.73 12.66
C ARG A 47 -5.06 9.89 12.92
N ILE A 48 -4.31 8.84 12.65
CA ILE A 48 -2.86 8.85 12.74
C ILE A 48 -2.27 8.58 11.36
N SER A 49 -1.08 9.10 11.11
CA SER A 49 -0.33 8.84 9.88
C SER A 49 0.89 7.99 10.17
N LEU A 50 1.07 6.94 9.38
CA LEU A 50 2.28 6.11 9.38
C LEU A 50 3.04 6.35 8.07
N THR A 51 4.35 6.55 8.15
CA THR A 51 5.23 6.58 6.98
C THR A 51 6.14 5.36 6.97
N ARG A 52 6.19 4.67 5.83
CA ARG A 52 7.17 3.59 5.58
C ARG A 52 8.13 4.00 4.48
N ALA A 53 9.39 3.63 4.66
CA ALA A 53 10.46 3.88 3.70
C ALA A 53 10.79 2.62 2.90
N TYR A 54 10.97 2.78 1.59
CA TYR A 54 11.36 1.74 0.64
C TYR A 54 12.48 2.26 -0.23
N GLN A 55 13.40 1.40 -0.66
CA GLN A 55 14.55 1.81 -1.45
C GLN A 55 14.57 1.08 -2.79
N PHE A 56 15.04 1.78 -3.82
CA PHE A 56 15.39 1.21 -5.11
C PHE A 56 16.51 2.03 -5.76
N CYS A 57 17.32 1.39 -6.59
CA CYS A 57 18.39 2.04 -7.34
C CYS A 57 17.97 2.18 -8.80
N ALA A 58 18.02 3.38 -9.38
CA ALA A 58 17.68 3.57 -10.79
C ALA A 58 18.57 4.61 -11.46
N ALA A 59 18.77 4.43 -12.77
CA ALA A 59 19.44 5.40 -13.63
C ALA A 59 18.42 6.23 -14.42
N HIS A 60 18.79 7.44 -14.81
CA HIS A 60 18.00 8.31 -15.67
C HIS A 60 18.80 9.42 -16.35
N ARG A 61 18.15 10.10 -17.29
CA ARG A 61 18.59 11.33 -17.94
C ARG A 61 17.43 12.30 -17.98
N LEU A 62 17.66 13.54 -17.55
CA LEU A 62 16.69 14.60 -17.70
C LEU A 62 16.86 15.23 -19.08
N HIS A 63 15.99 14.89 -20.04
CA HIS A 63 16.01 15.40 -21.41
C HIS A 63 14.60 15.33 -22.00
N THR A 64 14.23 16.28 -22.87
CA THR A 64 13.00 16.23 -23.66
C THR A 64 13.27 16.57 -25.13
N SER A 65 12.63 15.84 -26.04
CA SER A 65 12.67 16.09 -27.49
C SER A 65 11.91 17.37 -27.89
N ALA A 66 11.10 17.92 -27.01
CA ALA A 66 10.37 19.18 -27.24
C ALA A 66 11.29 20.41 -27.21
N LEU A 67 12.52 20.28 -26.70
CA LEU A 67 13.49 21.37 -26.61
C LEU A 67 14.74 21.06 -27.44
N PRO A 68 15.39 22.06 -28.05
CA PRO A 68 16.71 21.90 -28.65
C PRO A 68 17.77 21.42 -27.63
N ASP A 69 18.83 20.77 -28.10
CA ASP A 69 19.89 20.21 -27.25
C ASP A 69 20.59 21.26 -26.38
N ASP A 70 20.87 22.46 -26.91
CA ASP A 70 21.52 23.52 -26.15
C ASP A 70 20.60 24.07 -25.04
N VAL A 71 19.29 24.09 -25.26
CA VAL A 71 18.29 24.48 -24.27
C VAL A 71 18.17 23.40 -23.20
N ASN A 72 18.10 22.11 -23.59
CA ASN A 72 18.14 20.99 -22.66
C ASN A 72 19.38 21.07 -21.74
N GLN A 73 20.56 21.33 -22.32
CA GLN A 73 21.80 21.44 -21.58
C GLN A 73 21.80 22.63 -20.61
N LYS A 74 21.20 23.76 -20.97
CA LYS A 74 21.03 24.93 -20.08
C LYS A 74 20.05 24.67 -18.94
N VAL A 75 18.92 23.99 -19.22
CA VAL A 75 17.87 23.72 -18.24
C VAL A 75 18.27 22.63 -17.25
N TYR A 76 18.77 21.50 -17.74
CA TYR A 76 19.03 20.32 -16.92
C TYR A 76 20.50 20.15 -16.52
N GLY A 77 21.42 20.92 -17.12
CA GLY A 77 22.82 20.93 -16.72
C GLY A 77 23.46 19.54 -16.74
N LYS A 78 24.12 19.17 -15.62
CA LYS A 78 24.77 17.86 -15.47
C LYS A 78 23.79 16.68 -15.56
N CYS A 79 22.52 16.89 -15.23
CA CYS A 79 21.49 15.85 -15.30
C CYS A 79 21.08 15.52 -16.75
N ASN A 80 21.49 16.33 -17.74
CA ASN A 80 21.30 16.07 -19.17
C ASN A 80 22.37 15.17 -19.80
N ASN A 81 23.35 14.65 -19.03
CA ASN A 81 24.42 13.79 -19.54
C ASN A 81 23.86 12.74 -20.53
N PRO A 82 24.35 12.67 -21.79
CA PRO A 82 23.88 11.69 -22.77
C PRO A 82 23.94 10.23 -22.32
N HIS A 83 24.87 9.90 -21.43
CA HIS A 83 25.00 8.56 -20.83
C HIS A 83 24.20 8.37 -19.53
N GLY A 84 23.42 9.38 -19.13
CA GLY A 84 22.64 9.37 -17.89
C GLY A 84 23.49 9.49 -16.63
N HIS A 85 22.82 9.27 -15.51
CA HIS A 85 23.36 9.14 -14.16
C HIS A 85 22.36 8.30 -13.34
N GLY A 86 22.59 8.08 -12.05
CA GLY A 86 21.62 7.33 -11.23
C GLY A 86 21.68 7.68 -9.77
N HIS A 87 20.68 7.18 -9.04
CA HIS A 87 20.46 7.47 -7.63
C HIS A 87 19.97 6.25 -6.87
N ASN A 88 20.20 6.28 -5.56
CA ASN A 88 19.62 5.34 -4.61
C ASN A 88 18.39 6.02 -4.00
N TYR A 89 17.25 5.89 -4.67
CA TYR A 89 16.02 6.54 -4.26
C TYR A 89 15.48 5.92 -2.97
N THR A 90 14.89 6.76 -2.12
CA THR A 90 14.04 6.31 -1.01
C THR A 90 12.63 6.85 -1.18
N VAL A 91 11.65 5.96 -1.31
CA VAL A 91 10.22 6.28 -1.36
C VAL A 91 9.65 6.22 0.06
N LEU A 92 9.05 7.32 0.49
CA LEU A 92 8.34 7.46 1.75
C LEU A 92 6.84 7.39 1.46
N VAL A 93 6.21 6.28 1.80
CA VAL A 93 4.77 6.09 1.62
C VAL A 93 4.08 6.41 2.95
N THR A 94 3.36 7.53 3.00
CA THR A 94 2.57 7.93 4.16
C THR A 94 1.10 7.55 3.96
N VAL A 95 0.58 6.71 4.86
CA VAL A 95 -0.84 6.34 4.91
C VAL A 95 -1.49 6.95 6.16
N GLU A 96 -2.76 7.31 6.04
CA GLU A 96 -3.59 7.76 7.17
C GLU A 96 -4.68 6.73 7.43
N VAL A 97 -4.84 6.35 8.70
CA VAL A 97 -5.84 5.38 9.16
C VAL A 97 -6.56 5.92 10.39
N ASP A 98 -7.75 5.37 10.64
CA ASP A 98 -8.43 5.53 11.92
C ASP A 98 -7.56 4.93 13.03
N TRP A 99 -7.47 5.64 14.15
CA TRP A 99 -6.73 5.25 15.33
C TRP A 99 -7.65 5.21 16.54
N ASP A 100 -7.51 4.15 17.31
CA ASP A 100 -8.16 3.97 18.60
C ASP A 100 -7.06 3.75 19.65
N PRO A 101 -6.97 4.56 20.72
CA PRO A 101 -5.95 4.42 21.75
C PRO A 101 -5.96 3.07 22.49
N GLN A 102 -7.10 2.37 22.54
CA GLN A 102 -7.24 1.08 23.20
C GLN A 102 -6.89 -0.08 22.25
N GLU A 103 -7.28 0.02 20.98
CA GLU A 103 -7.10 -1.05 19.99
C GLU A 103 -5.80 -0.91 19.18
N GLY A 104 -5.18 0.28 19.19
CA GLY A 104 -3.96 0.57 18.45
C GLY A 104 -4.17 0.82 16.95
N LEU A 105 -3.08 0.69 16.18
CA LEU A 105 -3.08 0.94 14.74
C LEU A 105 -3.67 -0.25 13.97
N ARG A 106 -4.84 -0.07 13.35
CA ARG A 106 -5.43 -1.07 12.45
C ARG A 106 -4.94 -0.84 11.02
N LEU A 107 -3.74 -1.32 10.73
CA LEU A 107 -3.13 -1.29 9.39
C LEU A 107 -2.40 -2.61 9.11
N ASP A 108 -2.72 -3.24 7.98
CA ASP A 108 -1.95 -4.39 7.51
C ASP A 108 -0.64 -3.92 6.85
N LEU A 109 0.41 -3.90 7.67
CA LEU A 109 1.77 -3.54 7.23
C LEU A 109 2.35 -4.52 6.21
N SER A 110 1.97 -5.79 6.26
CA SER A 110 2.47 -6.82 5.36
C SER A 110 1.85 -6.65 3.97
N ALA A 111 0.56 -6.37 3.90
CA ALA A 111 -0.12 -6.03 2.65
C ALA A 111 0.43 -4.74 2.03
N LEU A 112 0.68 -3.70 2.84
CA LEU A 112 1.32 -2.46 2.36
C LEU A 112 2.73 -2.72 1.82
N ASP A 113 3.53 -3.53 2.51
CA ASP A 113 4.87 -3.91 2.06
C ASP A 113 4.83 -4.64 0.72
N HIS A 114 3.94 -5.63 0.60
CA HIS A 114 3.80 -6.42 -0.61
C HIS A 114 3.41 -5.53 -1.79
N LEU A 115 2.39 -4.68 -1.59
CA LEU A 115 1.91 -3.74 -2.59
C LEU A 115 3.02 -2.82 -3.12
N VAL A 116 3.75 -2.15 -2.23
CA VAL A 116 4.77 -1.18 -2.64
C VAL A 116 5.96 -1.88 -3.29
N ARG A 117 6.36 -3.06 -2.77
CA ARG A 117 7.44 -3.83 -3.39
C ARG A 117 7.08 -4.32 -4.78
N GLU A 118 5.86 -4.82 -4.97
CA GLU A 118 5.39 -5.31 -6.26
C GLU A 118 5.27 -4.19 -7.29
N ARG A 119 4.57 -3.10 -6.93
CA ARG A 119 4.22 -2.05 -7.91
C ARG A 119 5.32 -1.03 -8.15
N ILE A 120 6.15 -0.76 -7.15
CA ILE A 120 7.14 0.31 -7.20
C ILE A 120 8.55 -0.26 -7.25
N VAL A 121 8.96 -1.02 -6.22
CA VAL A 121 10.35 -1.49 -6.12
C VAL A 121 10.70 -2.42 -7.27
N ALA A 122 9.91 -3.47 -7.53
CA ALA A 122 10.17 -4.43 -8.60
C ALA A 122 10.13 -3.79 -10.01
N ARG A 123 9.38 -2.69 -10.16
CA ARG A 123 9.28 -1.93 -11.41
C ARG A 123 10.52 -1.09 -11.69
N PHE A 124 11.03 -0.38 -10.69
CA PHE A 124 12.09 0.63 -10.89
C PHE A 124 13.48 0.19 -10.45
N ASP A 125 13.60 -0.81 -9.58
CA ASP A 125 14.89 -1.23 -9.04
C ASP A 125 15.81 -1.84 -10.10
N HIS A 126 17.05 -1.37 -10.12
CA HIS A 126 18.08 -1.67 -11.11
C HIS A 126 17.65 -1.43 -12.57
N ARG A 127 16.78 -0.43 -12.80
CA ARG A 127 16.31 -0.03 -14.14
C ARG A 127 16.77 1.36 -14.55
N HIS A 128 16.54 1.69 -15.82
CA HIS A 128 16.70 3.03 -16.35
C HIS A 128 15.31 3.67 -16.55
N LEU A 129 14.99 4.73 -15.81
CA LEU A 129 13.64 5.31 -15.73
C LEU A 129 13.12 5.76 -17.10
N ASN A 130 13.97 6.34 -17.97
CA ASN A 130 13.55 6.78 -19.31
C ASN A 130 13.01 5.64 -20.22
N HIS A 131 13.17 4.37 -19.84
CA HIS A 131 12.63 3.22 -20.60
C HIS A 131 11.34 2.66 -19.99
N ASP A 132 10.92 3.14 -18.83
CA ASP A 132 9.61 2.79 -18.29
C ASP A 132 8.51 3.50 -19.09
N PRO A 133 7.41 2.82 -19.45
CA PRO A 133 6.33 3.42 -20.23
C PRO A 133 5.77 4.73 -19.67
N ALA A 134 5.78 4.92 -18.34
CA ALA A 134 5.30 6.14 -17.70
C ALA A 134 6.14 7.38 -18.06
N PHE A 135 7.39 7.22 -18.52
CA PHE A 135 8.29 8.29 -18.92
C PHE A 135 8.41 8.44 -20.45
N THR A 136 7.50 7.86 -21.23
CA THR A 136 7.49 8.01 -22.69
C THR A 136 7.34 9.49 -23.10
N GLU A 137 6.41 10.20 -22.45
CA GLU A 137 6.12 11.62 -22.73
C GLU A 137 6.49 12.54 -21.55
N LEU A 138 7.17 12.00 -20.53
CA LEU A 138 7.53 12.71 -19.32
C LEU A 138 9.03 12.62 -19.06
N VAL A 139 9.63 13.75 -18.69
CA VAL A 139 11.00 13.78 -18.20
C VAL A 139 11.03 13.13 -16.81
N PRO A 140 11.96 12.20 -16.50
CA PRO A 140 12.01 11.51 -15.22
C PRO A 140 12.58 12.37 -14.09
N THR A 141 11.98 13.54 -13.86
CA THR A 141 12.30 14.37 -12.71
C THR A 141 11.76 13.73 -11.42
N GLY A 142 12.29 14.13 -10.27
CA GLY A 142 11.80 13.64 -8.97
C GLY A 142 10.32 13.94 -8.72
N GLU A 143 9.82 15.08 -9.21
CA GLU A 143 8.41 15.46 -9.13
C GLU A 143 7.52 14.50 -9.93
N ASN A 144 7.90 14.20 -11.17
CA ASN A 144 7.13 13.30 -12.02
C ASN A 144 7.14 11.87 -11.47
N LEU A 145 8.29 11.40 -10.97
CA LEU A 145 8.39 10.09 -10.34
C LEU A 145 7.53 10.00 -9.07
N ALA A 146 7.53 11.02 -8.21
CA ALA A 146 6.68 11.06 -7.02
C ALA A 146 5.18 11.02 -7.37
N ARG A 147 4.78 11.74 -8.42
CA ARG A 147 3.40 11.70 -8.94
C ARG A 147 3.02 10.33 -9.48
N ILE A 148 3.87 9.69 -10.29
CA ILE A 148 3.62 8.35 -10.84
C ILE A 148 3.45 7.34 -9.70
N ILE A 149 4.33 7.37 -8.70
CA ILE A 149 4.22 6.49 -7.52
C ILE A 149 2.90 6.72 -6.78
N TRP A 150 2.45 7.97 -6.64
CA TRP A 150 1.14 8.27 -6.07
C TRP A 150 0.01 7.63 -6.87
N GLU A 151 -0.01 7.84 -8.19
CA GLU A 151 -1.05 7.33 -9.09
C GLU A 151 -1.15 5.80 -9.03
N GLU A 152 -0.02 5.11 -8.91
CA GLU A 152 0.05 3.64 -8.77
C GLU A 152 -0.52 3.12 -7.44
N LEU A 153 -0.44 3.92 -6.37
CA LEU A 153 -0.75 3.48 -5.00
C LEU A 153 -2.08 3.99 -4.45
N VAL A 154 -2.55 5.17 -4.87
CA VAL A 154 -3.66 5.90 -4.21
C VAL A 154 -4.96 5.09 -4.12
N HIS A 155 -5.24 4.22 -5.09
CA HIS A 155 -6.43 3.37 -5.11
C HIS A 155 -6.18 1.91 -4.70
N ALA A 156 -4.94 1.56 -4.34
CA ALA A 156 -4.53 0.20 -4.02
C ALA A 156 -4.17 0.00 -2.54
N ILE A 157 -4.20 1.06 -1.73
CA ILE A 157 -3.92 0.96 -0.28
C ILE A 157 -4.95 0.02 0.39
N PRO A 158 -4.50 -1.04 1.08
CA PRO A 158 -5.38 -2.09 1.61
C PRO A 158 -6.21 -1.62 2.82
N THR A 159 -5.70 -0.66 3.60
CA THR A 159 -6.39 -0.11 4.77
C THR A 159 -6.03 1.35 4.96
N GLY A 160 -7.04 2.20 5.17
CA GLY A 160 -6.88 3.65 5.25
C GLY A 160 -6.80 4.32 3.88
N ARG A 161 -6.10 5.45 3.82
CA ARG A 161 -5.90 6.21 2.58
C ARG A 161 -4.44 6.61 2.41
N LEU A 162 -3.98 6.66 1.16
CA LEU A 162 -2.71 7.30 0.85
C LEU A 162 -2.80 8.80 1.19
N LYS A 163 -1.87 9.30 1.98
CA LYS A 163 -1.82 10.70 2.41
C LYS A 163 -0.74 11.49 1.70
N LYS A 164 0.44 10.90 1.53
CA LYS A 164 1.61 11.57 0.92
C LYS A 164 2.58 10.55 0.36
N ILE A 165 3.19 10.89 -0.78
CA ILE A 165 4.43 10.28 -1.24
C ILE A 165 5.56 11.27 -1.03
N GLY A 166 6.60 10.86 -0.32
CA GLY A 166 7.90 11.50 -0.34
C GLY A 166 8.86 10.70 -1.23
N LEU A 167 9.71 11.38 -1.99
CA LEU A 167 10.76 10.77 -2.78
C LEU A 167 12.06 11.49 -2.47
N VAL A 168 12.97 10.78 -1.81
CA VAL A 168 14.34 11.22 -1.56
C VAL A 168 15.19 10.75 -2.74
N GLU A 169 15.60 11.67 -3.61
CA GLU A 169 16.51 11.37 -4.74
C GLU A 169 17.96 11.37 -4.26
N THR A 170 18.31 12.37 -3.45
CA THR A 170 19.60 12.47 -2.76
C THR A 170 19.36 12.95 -1.33
N ARG A 171 20.41 13.04 -0.51
CA ARG A 171 20.31 13.61 0.84
C ARG A 171 19.69 15.01 0.85
N ASP A 172 19.96 15.81 -0.18
CA ASP A 172 19.61 17.23 -0.21
C ASP A 172 18.38 17.52 -1.09
N ASN A 173 17.91 16.53 -1.86
CA ASN A 173 16.76 16.67 -2.75
C ASN A 173 15.64 15.70 -2.34
N VAL A 174 14.56 16.27 -1.82
CA VAL A 174 13.35 15.54 -1.43
C VAL A 174 12.14 16.18 -2.11
N PHE A 175 11.33 15.34 -2.75
CA PHE A 175 10.10 15.75 -3.42
C PHE A 175 8.92 15.19 -2.66
N GLU A 176 7.87 15.98 -2.47
CA GLU A 176 6.65 15.53 -1.84
C GLU A 176 5.47 15.72 -2.79
N TYR A 177 4.63 14.70 -2.91
CA TYR A 177 3.40 14.74 -3.69
C TYR A 177 2.22 14.35 -2.82
N VAL A 178 1.21 15.21 -2.82
CA VAL A 178 -0.10 15.01 -2.21
C VAL A 178 -1.13 15.22 -3.30
N GLY A 179 -1.79 14.15 -3.73
CA GLY A 179 -2.85 14.22 -4.73
C GLY A 179 -4.14 14.83 -4.17
N ALA A 180 -5.07 15.16 -5.05
CA ALA A 180 -6.39 15.64 -4.65
C ALA A 180 -7.09 14.59 -3.77
N GLU A 181 -7.77 15.04 -2.71
CA GLU A 181 -8.40 14.14 -1.74
C GLU A 181 -9.36 13.16 -2.42
N THR A 182 -9.05 11.87 -2.33
CA THR A 182 -10.04 10.82 -2.62
C THR A 182 -11.06 10.84 -1.48
N ARG A 183 -12.19 11.53 -1.69
CA ARG A 183 -13.32 11.43 -0.75
C ARG A 183 -13.86 10.00 -0.82
N ILE A 184 -13.74 9.26 0.28
CA ILE A 184 -14.45 7.99 0.45
C ILE A 184 -15.92 8.35 0.68
N PRO A 185 -16.88 7.85 -0.12
CA PRO A 185 -18.28 7.94 0.23
C PRO A 185 -18.46 7.18 1.56
N THR A 186 -18.81 7.89 2.63
CA THR A 186 -19.35 7.25 3.83
C THR A 186 -20.62 6.52 3.42
N GLU A 187 -20.63 5.18 3.54
CA GLU A 187 -21.86 4.40 3.41
C GLU A 187 -22.88 4.94 4.43
N SER A 188 -24.04 5.36 3.89
CA SER A 188 -25.18 5.94 4.60
C SER A 188 -26.12 4.88 5.15
#